data_AF-A0A537S6W1-F1
#
_entry.id   AF-A0A537S6W1-F1
#
_cell.length_a   1.000
_cell.length_b   1.000
_cell.length_c   1.000
_cell.angle_alpha   90.00
_cell.angle_beta   90.00
_cell.angle_gamma   90.00
#
_symmetry.space_group_name_H-M   'P 1'
#
loop_
_entity.id
_entity.type
_entity.pdbx_description
1 polymer ?
#
loop_
_entity_poly.entity_id
_entity_poly.type
_entity_poly.pdbx_seq_one_letter_code
_entity_poly.pdbx_strand_id
1 'polypeptide(L)'
;MQFVFADHTLDTDRRELRRGSESIAVEPQVFDLLVYLVQNRDRVVSKDDLIASVWAGRIVSDSTLTSRINAARKAVSDSGEEQKLIRTIARKGLRFVGAVHTRSDEAAPAHAAGPPADELHEKSRPALPSSERPAIAVLPFVNMSGDPEQEYFSDGITEDIITALSKLRWFFVIARNSSFIYKGKAVHMKQVAEELGVGYVVEGSVRKGGDRVRITAQLNDVATGSHVWAERYDRALADVFAVQDEITEAIVAAIEPQLYAAENFRAQRKPPDSMDAWDLVMRALSHYWRVTRQDSIVAQALLEKAIAIDPNYGQALGVLAASHMFSTHMGWADMATAAPIAERAALAAIRADSEDPWAHCALGNVY
;
A
#
# COMPACT_ATOMS: atom_id res chain seq x y z
N MET A 1 22.64 3.07 11.24
CA MET A 1 24.03 3.33 10.85
C MET A 1 24.00 4.14 9.56
N GLN A 2 24.74 5.24 9.47
CA GLN A 2 24.74 6.09 8.26
C GLN A 2 26.03 5.92 7.47
N PHE A 3 25.91 5.63 6.18
CA PHE A 3 27.01 5.64 5.22
C PHE A 3 26.93 6.88 4.35
N VAL A 4 27.99 7.68 4.32
CA VAL A 4 28.10 8.87 3.47
C VAL A 4 29.11 8.61 2.39
N PHE A 5 28.72 8.77 1.12
CA PHE A 5 29.59 8.60 -0.04
C PHE A 5 29.19 9.56 -1.16
N ALA A 6 30.18 10.22 -1.78
CA ALA A 6 29.94 11.35 -2.68
C ALA A 6 28.96 12.35 -2.03
N ASP A 7 27.86 12.72 -2.72
CA ASP A 7 26.80 13.58 -2.17
C ASP A 7 25.63 12.80 -1.55
N HIS A 8 25.79 11.48 -1.35
CA HIS A 8 24.73 10.59 -0.90
C HIS A 8 24.90 10.20 0.57
N THR A 9 23.78 10.12 1.27
CA THR A 9 23.68 9.55 2.62
C THR A 9 22.73 8.37 2.57
N LEU A 10 23.22 7.19 2.92
CA LEU A 10 22.47 5.95 3.03
C LEU A 10 22.28 5.64 4.52
N ASP A 11 21.06 5.82 5.01
CA ASP A 11 20.68 5.54 6.39
C ASP A 11 20.05 4.15 6.48
N THR A 12 20.76 3.20 7.10
CA THR A 12 20.29 1.82 7.22
C THR A 12 19.14 1.67 8.21
N ASP A 13 19.04 2.56 9.20
CA ASP A 13 18.05 2.42 10.28
C ASP A 13 16.71 2.98 9.83
N ARG A 14 16.74 4.09 9.08
CA ARG A 14 15.56 4.70 8.47
C ARG A 14 15.19 4.11 7.11
N ARG A 15 16.08 3.29 6.52
CA ARG A 15 15.98 2.78 5.15
C ARG A 15 15.79 3.89 4.11
N GLU A 16 16.51 5.00 4.27
CA GLU A 16 16.43 6.17 3.41
C GLU A 16 17.74 6.39 2.64
N LEU A 17 17.65 6.60 1.33
CA LEU A 17 18.74 7.11 0.51
C LEU A 17 18.48 8.60 0.25
N ARG A 18 19.45 9.45 0.57
CA ARG A 18 19.35 10.90 0.35
C ARG A 18 20.50 11.38 -0.51
N ARG A 19 20.27 12.42 -1.31
CA ARG A 19 21.32 13.18 -1.99
C ARG A 19 21.25 14.63 -1.51
N GLY A 20 22.26 15.08 -0.76
CA GLY A 20 22.16 16.33 0.00
C GLY A 20 20.95 16.31 0.96
N SER A 21 20.02 17.24 0.76
CA SER A 21 18.77 17.33 1.56
C SER A 21 17.60 16.51 0.99
N GLU A 22 17.66 16.10 -0.28
CA GLU A 22 16.57 15.44 -1.01
C GLU A 22 16.54 13.92 -0.75
N SER A 23 15.34 13.35 -0.60
CA SER A 23 15.15 11.90 -0.46
C SER A 23 14.95 11.25 -1.83
N ILE A 24 15.69 10.18 -2.10
CA ILE A 24 15.62 9.41 -3.34
C ILE A 24 14.81 8.14 -3.07
N ALA A 25 13.63 8.05 -3.67
CA ALA A 25 12.82 6.83 -3.62
C ALA A 25 13.53 5.68 -4.35
N VAL A 26 13.79 4.60 -3.63
CA VAL A 26 14.43 3.38 -4.15
C VAL A 26 13.61 2.15 -3.77
N GLU A 27 13.54 1.19 -4.69
CA GLU A 27 12.88 -0.09 -4.41
C GLU A 27 13.64 -0.85 -3.29
N PRO A 28 12.95 -1.64 -2.44
CA PRO A 28 13.57 -2.31 -1.30
C PRO A 28 14.79 -3.17 -1.67
N GLN A 29 14.70 -3.95 -2.76
CA GLN A 29 15.82 -4.79 -3.23
C GLN A 29 16.99 -3.97 -3.75
N VAL A 30 16.72 -2.79 -4.31
CA VAL A 30 17.76 -1.86 -4.78
C VAL A 30 18.47 -1.23 -3.59
N PHE A 31 17.72 -0.86 -2.55
CA PHE A 31 18.27 -0.38 -1.28
C PHE A 31 19.14 -1.45 -0.61
N ASP A 32 18.64 -2.67 -0.47
CA ASP A 32 19.37 -3.78 0.16
C ASP A 32 20.66 -4.12 -0.61
N LEU A 33 20.61 -4.07 -1.95
CA LEU A 33 21.79 -4.22 -2.80
C LEU A 33 22.82 -3.12 -2.54
N LEU A 34 22.40 -1.85 -2.43
CA LEU A 34 23.29 -0.73 -2.13
C LEU A 34 23.93 -0.86 -0.74
N VAL A 35 23.14 -1.20 0.28
CA VAL A 35 23.66 -1.46 1.63
C VAL A 35 24.70 -2.57 1.59
N TYR A 36 24.38 -3.69 0.94
CA TYR A 36 25.29 -4.84 0.88
C TYR A 36 26.59 -4.50 0.15
N LEU A 37 26.54 -3.78 -0.96
CA LEU A 37 27.73 -3.34 -1.70
C LEU A 37 28.59 -2.36 -0.88
N VAL A 38 27.98 -1.42 -0.16
CA VAL A 38 28.68 -0.42 0.67
C VAL A 38 29.33 -1.07 1.90
N GLN A 39 28.65 -2.02 2.53
CA GLN A 39 29.19 -2.81 3.65
C GLN A 39 30.35 -3.72 3.20
N ASN A 40 30.31 -4.24 1.98
CA ASN A 40 31.34 -5.13 1.42
C ASN A 40 32.33 -4.41 0.47
N ARG A 41 32.46 -3.08 0.56
CA ARG A 41 33.28 -2.25 -0.36
C ARG A 41 34.75 -2.69 -0.52
N ASP A 42 35.30 -3.37 0.49
CA ASP A 42 36.70 -3.81 0.51
C ASP A 42 36.95 -5.06 -0.33
N ARG A 43 35.90 -5.75 -0.79
CA ARG A 43 36.00 -6.96 -1.63
C ARG A 43 35.12 -6.87 -2.89
N VAL A 44 35.37 -7.79 -3.82
CA VAL A 44 34.47 -8.01 -4.95
C VAL A 44 33.33 -8.91 -4.46
N VAL A 45 32.10 -8.47 -4.68
CA VAL A 45 30.88 -9.19 -4.36
C VAL A 45 30.46 -10.00 -5.58
N SER A 46 30.36 -11.32 -5.42
CA SER A 46 29.98 -12.23 -6.51
C SER A 46 28.48 -12.12 -6.84
N LYS A 47 28.05 -12.66 -7.99
CA LYS A 47 26.62 -12.78 -8.31
C LYS A 47 25.91 -13.64 -7.26
N ASP A 48 26.53 -14.73 -6.85
CA ASP A 48 25.95 -15.67 -5.87
C ASP A 48 25.83 -15.01 -4.48
N ASP A 49 26.79 -14.18 -4.09
CA ASP A 49 26.74 -13.39 -2.85
C ASP A 49 25.56 -12.41 -2.87
N LEU A 50 25.33 -11.75 -4.00
CA LEU A 50 24.18 -10.84 -4.17
C LEU A 50 22.86 -11.60 -4.11
N ILE A 51 22.76 -12.74 -4.79
CA ILE A 51 21.56 -13.60 -4.78
C ILE A 51 21.29 -14.11 -3.36
N ALA A 52 22.32 -14.60 -2.67
CA ALA A 52 22.22 -15.08 -1.30
C ALA A 52 21.80 -13.96 -0.33
N SER A 53 22.36 -12.76 -0.44
CA SER A 53 22.08 -11.68 0.50
C SER A 53 20.79 -10.92 0.22
N VAL A 54 20.52 -10.54 -1.04
CA VAL A 54 19.40 -9.66 -1.39
C VAL A 54 18.14 -10.45 -1.70
N TRP A 55 18.28 -11.68 -2.21
CA TRP A 55 17.16 -12.57 -2.54
C TRP A 55 17.07 -13.80 -1.62
N ALA A 56 17.82 -13.82 -0.51
CA ALA A 56 17.83 -14.91 0.47
C ALA A 56 18.10 -16.30 -0.17
N GLY A 57 18.93 -16.35 -1.23
CA GLY A 57 19.29 -17.59 -1.91
C GLY A 57 18.26 -18.13 -2.90
N ARG A 58 17.18 -17.38 -3.20
CA ARG A 58 16.21 -17.73 -4.25
C ARG A 58 16.86 -17.67 -5.63
N ILE A 59 16.54 -18.63 -6.50
CA ILE A 59 17.00 -18.61 -7.89
C ILE A 59 16.30 -17.46 -8.62
N VAL A 60 17.08 -16.51 -9.13
CA VAL A 60 16.58 -15.38 -9.92
C VAL A 60 17.26 -15.37 -11.28
N SER A 61 16.55 -14.87 -12.29
CA SER A 61 17.10 -14.75 -13.63
C SER A 61 18.23 -13.71 -13.71
N ASP A 62 19.18 -13.91 -14.62
CA ASP A 62 20.29 -12.98 -14.86
C ASP A 62 19.79 -11.57 -15.27
N SER A 63 18.62 -11.48 -15.91
CA SER A 63 17.98 -10.21 -16.27
C SER A 63 17.42 -9.48 -15.05
N THR A 64 16.86 -10.20 -14.06
CA THR A 64 16.42 -9.63 -12.76
C THR A 64 17.60 -9.00 -12.02
N LEU A 65 18.72 -9.73 -11.92
CA LEU A 65 19.94 -9.23 -11.28
C LEU A 65 20.48 -7.99 -12.00
N THR A 66 20.55 -8.03 -13.33
CA THR A 66 21.02 -6.90 -14.15
C THR A 66 20.14 -5.66 -13.99
N SER A 67 18.82 -5.84 -13.94
CA SER A 67 17.86 -4.75 -13.74
C SER A 67 18.06 -4.07 -12.38
N ARG A 68 18.23 -4.83 -11.29
CA ARG A 68 18.48 -4.27 -9.95
C ARG A 68 19.83 -3.57 -9.82
N ILE A 69 20.86 -4.06 -10.49
CA ILE A 69 22.16 -3.40 -10.55
C ILE A 69 22.05 -2.05 -11.28
N ASN A 70 21.30 -2.00 -12.38
CA ASN A 70 21.10 -0.76 -13.13
C ASN A 70 20.27 0.26 -12.34
N ALA A 71 19.23 -0.19 -11.64
CA ALA A 71 18.44 0.67 -10.75
C ALA A 71 19.30 1.22 -9.59
N ALA A 72 20.16 0.39 -9.00
CA ALA A 72 21.09 0.81 -7.95
C ALA A 72 22.08 1.87 -8.44
N ARG A 73 22.66 1.69 -9.63
CA ARG A 73 23.52 2.69 -10.27
C ARG A 73 22.79 4.01 -10.47
N LYS A 74 21.58 3.96 -11.06
CA LYS A 74 20.76 5.16 -11.29
C LYS A 74 20.45 5.91 -10.00
N ALA A 75 20.14 5.18 -8.92
CA ALA A 75 19.82 5.76 -7.61
C ALA A 75 20.99 6.55 -6.99
N VAL A 76 22.24 6.13 -7.24
CA VAL A 76 23.43 6.83 -6.74
C VAL A 76 24.07 7.75 -7.79
N SER A 77 23.32 8.11 -8.84
CA SER A 77 23.80 8.94 -9.96
C SER A 77 25.03 8.35 -10.68
N ASP A 78 25.05 7.04 -10.85
CA ASP A 78 26.08 6.26 -11.57
C ASP A 78 25.45 5.55 -12.79
N SER A 79 26.27 5.02 -13.69
CA SER A 79 25.81 4.28 -14.87
C SER A 79 26.71 3.08 -15.20
N GLY A 80 26.22 2.21 -16.10
CA GLY A 80 27.01 1.07 -16.58
C GLY A 80 28.24 1.47 -17.40
N GLU A 81 28.29 2.69 -17.91
CA GLU A 81 29.42 3.24 -18.68
C GLU A 81 30.40 4.00 -17.79
N GLU A 82 29.87 4.82 -16.87
CA GLU A 82 30.69 5.67 -16.00
C GLU A 82 31.30 4.89 -14.83
N GLN A 83 30.54 3.96 -14.24
CA GLN A 83 30.93 3.07 -13.13
C GLN A 83 31.78 3.74 -12.03
N LYS A 84 31.39 4.97 -11.65
CA LYS A 84 32.11 5.80 -10.68
C LYS A 84 32.01 5.28 -9.25
N LEU A 85 30.89 4.63 -8.91
CA LEU A 85 30.60 4.13 -7.57
C LEU A 85 30.46 2.61 -7.53
N ILE A 86 29.80 2.03 -8.54
CA ILE A 86 29.56 0.59 -8.63
C ILE A 86 30.27 0.04 -9.87
N ARG A 87 31.44 -0.56 -9.66
CA ARG A 87 32.28 -1.10 -10.72
C ARG A 87 31.99 -2.57 -11.00
N THR A 88 31.80 -2.93 -12.26
CA THR A 88 31.69 -4.33 -12.71
C THR A 88 33.09 -4.91 -12.94
N ILE A 89 33.38 -6.03 -12.29
CA ILE A 89 34.57 -6.84 -12.54
C ILE A 89 34.16 -8.04 -13.39
N ALA A 90 34.59 -8.04 -14.65
CA ALA A 90 34.20 -9.06 -15.63
C ALA A 90 34.38 -10.49 -15.08
N ARG A 91 33.31 -11.29 -15.16
CA ARG A 91 33.22 -12.69 -14.69
C ARG A 91 33.45 -12.90 -13.19
N LYS A 92 33.57 -11.84 -12.38
CA LYS A 92 33.78 -11.95 -10.93
C LYS A 92 32.70 -11.30 -10.08
N GLY A 93 32.05 -10.25 -10.57
CA GLY A 93 30.92 -9.60 -9.87
C GLY A 93 31.04 -8.08 -9.81
N LEU A 94 30.64 -7.48 -8.69
CA LEU A 94 30.56 -6.03 -8.50
C LEU A 94 31.42 -5.57 -7.32
N ARG A 95 31.92 -4.33 -7.37
CA ARG A 95 32.62 -3.71 -6.26
C ARG A 95 32.17 -2.26 -6.09
N PHE A 96 31.86 -1.89 -4.86
CA PHE A 96 31.68 -0.48 -4.51
C PHE A 96 33.05 0.19 -4.38
N VAL A 97 33.32 1.21 -5.20
CA VAL A 97 34.63 1.88 -5.29
C VAL A 97 34.60 3.33 -4.81
N GLY A 98 33.42 3.86 -4.43
CA GLY A 98 33.30 5.19 -3.84
C GLY A 98 33.91 5.27 -2.44
N ALA A 99 34.42 6.45 -2.06
CA ALA A 99 34.88 6.71 -0.70
C ALA A 99 33.70 6.78 0.27
N VAL A 100 33.64 5.86 1.25
CA VAL A 100 32.55 5.75 2.22
C VAL A 100 33.04 6.15 3.61
N HIS A 101 32.30 7.05 4.26
CA HIS A 101 32.49 7.40 5.67
C HIS A 101 31.29 6.90 6.47
N THR A 102 31.55 6.27 7.61
CA THR A 102 30.48 5.88 8.53
C THR A 102 30.30 6.98 9.58
N ARG A 103 29.07 7.49 9.72
CA ARG A 103 28.69 8.35 10.84
C ARG A 103 27.91 7.49 11.84
N SER A 104 28.55 7.20 12.97
CA SER A 104 27.91 6.66 14.17
C SER A 104 27.52 7.82 15.07
N ASP A 105 26.23 7.95 15.39
CA ASP A 105 25.78 8.87 16.44
C ASP A 105 26.29 8.34 17.80
N GLU A 106 27.51 8.72 18.16
CA GLU A 106 28.07 8.52 19.49
C GLU A 106 28.85 9.78 19.89
N ALA A 107 28.12 10.77 20.41
CA ALA A 107 28.68 11.88 21.17
C ALA A 107 27.62 12.49 22.11
N ALA A 108 27.46 11.88 23.28
CA ALA A 108 27.07 12.59 24.49
C ALA A 108 27.92 12.05 25.65
N PRO A 109 28.79 12.86 26.28
CA PRO A 109 29.54 12.43 27.45
C PRO A 109 28.75 12.63 28.75
N ALA A 110 29.16 11.84 29.73
CA ALA A 110 28.46 11.43 30.94
C ALA A 110 28.61 12.37 32.16
N HIS A 111 27.64 12.22 33.08
CA HIS A 111 27.69 12.33 34.54
C HIS A 111 27.72 13.72 35.25
N ALA A 112 26.64 14.01 35.99
CA ALA A 112 26.69 14.11 37.46
C ALA A 112 25.28 14.04 38.12
N ALA A 113 25.14 13.10 39.08
CA ALA A 113 24.24 13.03 40.25
C ALA A 113 22.69 13.04 40.08
N GLY A 114 22.03 11.95 40.52
CA GLY A 114 20.56 11.85 40.72
C GLY A 114 20.13 12.12 42.19
N PRO A 115 19.00 11.56 42.69
CA PRO A 115 17.61 11.48 42.20
C PRO A 115 16.61 11.89 43.36
N PRO A 116 15.31 11.48 43.49
CA PRO A 116 14.36 10.81 42.57
C PRO A 116 12.91 11.38 42.55
N ALA A 117 12.10 10.75 41.68
CA ALA A 117 10.69 10.38 41.82
C ALA A 117 9.58 11.30 41.28
N ASP A 118 8.65 10.61 40.60
CA ASP A 118 7.35 11.01 40.04
C ASP A 118 7.34 12.06 38.93
N GLU A 119 7.33 11.57 37.69
CA GLU A 119 6.13 11.66 36.85
C GLU A 119 6.35 10.82 35.57
N LEU A 120 5.55 9.77 35.46
CA LEU A 120 5.50 8.88 34.29
C LEU A 120 4.97 9.65 33.09
N HIS A 121 5.86 10.26 32.29
CA HIS A 121 5.56 10.54 30.90
C HIS A 121 5.64 9.25 30.09
N GLU A 122 4.48 8.65 29.91
CA GLU A 122 4.16 7.71 28.85
C GLU A 122 4.55 8.37 27.51
N LYS A 123 5.77 8.08 27.04
CA LYS A 123 6.22 8.49 25.71
C LYS A 123 5.32 7.77 24.70
N SER A 124 4.33 8.52 24.21
CA SER A 124 3.54 8.21 23.04
C SER A 124 4.43 7.61 21.98
N ARG A 125 4.14 6.36 21.60
CA ARG A 125 4.55 5.81 20.32
C ARG A 125 4.15 6.82 19.23
N PRO A 126 4.93 6.98 18.15
CA PRO A 126 4.43 7.71 17.01
C PRO A 126 3.17 6.99 16.55
N ALA A 127 2.00 7.56 16.86
CA ALA A 127 0.78 7.18 16.18
C ALA A 127 1.06 7.44 14.71
N LEU A 128 0.99 6.37 13.90
CA LEU A 128 0.84 6.53 12.47
C LEU A 128 -0.25 7.60 12.26
N PRO A 129 -0.09 8.55 11.31
CA PRO A 129 -1.20 9.42 10.97
C PRO A 129 -2.39 8.50 10.73
N SER A 130 -3.45 8.70 11.50
CA SER A 130 -4.71 7.95 11.35
C SER A 130 -4.99 7.94 9.87
N SER A 131 -4.81 6.80 9.20
CA SER A 131 -4.96 6.78 7.76
C SER A 131 -6.42 7.15 7.52
N GLU A 132 -6.66 8.29 6.89
CA GLU A 132 -7.99 8.83 6.56
C GLU A 132 -8.77 7.91 5.61
N ARG A 133 -8.22 6.74 5.29
CA ARG A 133 -8.77 5.71 4.41
C ARG A 133 -8.64 4.35 5.09
N PRO A 134 -9.61 3.45 4.88
CA PRO A 134 -9.53 2.07 5.35
C PRO A 134 -8.23 1.40 4.89
N ALA A 135 -7.68 0.50 5.71
CA ALA A 135 -6.46 -0.24 5.38
C ALA A 135 -6.69 -1.76 5.52
N ILE A 136 -6.18 -2.51 4.54
CA ILE A 136 -6.34 -3.97 4.42
C ILE A 136 -4.99 -4.65 4.25
N ALA A 137 -4.77 -5.74 4.98
CA ALA A 137 -3.64 -6.65 4.77
C ALA A 137 -4.12 -7.97 4.19
N VAL A 138 -3.36 -8.56 3.27
CA VAL A 138 -3.57 -9.93 2.80
C VAL A 138 -2.45 -10.79 3.36
N LEU A 139 -2.80 -11.72 4.25
CA LEU A 139 -1.84 -12.66 4.83
C LEU A 139 -1.55 -13.80 3.85
N PRO A 140 -0.35 -14.40 3.91
CA PRO A 140 0.00 -15.57 3.11
C PRO A 140 -1.02 -16.68 3.29
N PHE A 141 -1.63 -17.11 2.17
CA PHE A 141 -2.56 -18.23 2.19
C PHE A 141 -1.83 -19.50 2.64
N VAL A 142 -2.46 -20.25 3.54
CA VAL A 142 -1.87 -21.46 4.12
C VAL A 142 -1.96 -22.62 3.13
N ASN A 143 -0.82 -23.21 2.76
CA ASN A 143 -0.79 -24.45 2.02
C ASN A 143 -1.22 -25.62 2.92
N MET A 144 -2.41 -26.17 2.69
CA MET A 144 -2.98 -27.34 3.38
C MET A 144 -2.88 -28.63 2.56
N SER A 145 -2.07 -28.64 1.50
CA SER A 145 -1.90 -29.78 0.59
C SER A 145 -0.86 -30.80 1.07
N GLY A 146 -0.04 -30.43 2.07
CA GLY A 146 1.01 -31.29 2.64
C GLY A 146 2.28 -31.40 1.80
N ASP A 147 2.31 -30.76 0.63
CA ASP A 147 3.43 -30.75 -0.30
C ASP A 147 4.05 -29.33 -0.38
N PRO A 148 5.27 -29.13 0.13
CA PRO A 148 5.97 -27.84 0.07
C PRO A 148 6.23 -27.35 -1.36
N GLU A 149 6.27 -28.23 -2.37
CA GLU A 149 6.41 -27.81 -3.76
C GLU A 149 5.19 -27.05 -4.26
N GLN A 150 4.07 -27.07 -3.55
CA GLN A 150 2.83 -26.38 -3.92
C GLN A 150 2.69 -25.01 -3.24
N GLU A 151 3.68 -24.63 -2.42
CA GLU A 151 3.72 -23.37 -1.68
C GLU A 151 3.75 -22.14 -2.62
N TYR A 152 4.35 -22.28 -3.81
CA TYR A 152 4.35 -21.20 -4.81
C TYR A 152 2.94 -20.80 -5.24
N PHE A 153 2.01 -21.75 -5.24
CA PHE A 153 0.64 -21.51 -5.72
C PHE A 153 -0.17 -20.72 -4.69
N SER A 154 -0.05 -21.06 -3.41
CA SER A 154 -0.66 -20.26 -2.32
C SER A 154 -0.02 -18.87 -2.21
N ASP A 155 1.30 -18.77 -2.42
CA ASP A 155 2.01 -17.48 -2.43
C ASP A 155 1.60 -16.63 -3.63
N GLY A 156 1.44 -17.24 -4.80
CA GLY A 156 1.00 -16.59 -6.03
C GLY A 156 -0.40 -15.99 -5.88
N ILE A 157 -1.37 -16.77 -5.40
CA ILE A 157 -2.72 -16.26 -5.10
C ILE A 157 -2.67 -15.07 -4.14
N THR A 158 -1.85 -15.16 -3.09
CA THR A 158 -1.71 -14.05 -2.13
C THR A 158 -1.19 -12.79 -2.81
N GLU A 159 -0.15 -12.92 -3.63
CA GLU A 159 0.48 -11.81 -4.35
C GLU A 159 -0.45 -11.17 -5.38
N ASP A 160 -1.21 -11.98 -6.10
CA ASP A 160 -2.16 -11.51 -7.10
C ASP A 160 -3.34 -10.79 -6.46
N ILE A 161 -3.85 -11.28 -5.32
CA ILE A 161 -4.88 -10.58 -4.54
C ILE A 161 -4.36 -9.22 -4.06
N ILE A 162 -3.13 -9.15 -3.51
CA ILE A 162 -2.53 -7.87 -3.10
C ILE A 162 -2.44 -6.92 -4.30
N THR A 163 -1.97 -7.41 -5.44
CA THR A 163 -1.79 -6.62 -6.66
C THR A 163 -3.13 -6.12 -7.21
N ALA A 164 -4.14 -6.98 -7.25
CA ALA A 164 -5.47 -6.65 -7.74
C ALA A 164 -6.21 -5.68 -6.81
N LEU A 165 -6.16 -5.90 -5.50
CA LEU A 165 -6.72 -4.96 -4.51
C LEU A 165 -6.02 -3.60 -4.56
N SER A 166 -4.71 -3.55 -4.82
CA SER A 166 -3.96 -2.29 -4.91
C SER A 166 -4.40 -1.38 -6.07
N LYS A 167 -5.15 -1.91 -7.05
CA LYS A 167 -5.76 -1.11 -8.12
C LYS A 167 -6.95 -0.29 -7.61
N LEU A 168 -7.55 -0.67 -6.49
CA LEU A 168 -8.67 0.05 -5.86
C LEU A 168 -8.09 1.16 -4.98
N ARG A 169 -8.35 2.42 -5.33
CA ARG A 169 -7.66 3.59 -4.72
C ARG A 169 -8.31 4.12 -3.43
N TRP A 170 -9.47 3.60 -3.05
CA TRP A 170 -10.25 4.13 -1.92
C TRP A 170 -9.87 3.51 -0.56
N PHE A 171 -9.02 2.47 -0.54
CA PHE A 171 -8.40 1.91 0.67
C PHE A 171 -6.90 1.63 0.44
N PHE A 172 -6.15 1.53 1.53
CA PHE A 172 -4.72 1.23 1.51
C PHE A 172 -4.47 -0.27 1.62
N VAL A 173 -3.65 -0.83 0.73
CA VAL A 173 -3.26 -2.24 0.77
C VAL A 173 -1.85 -2.37 1.33
N ILE A 174 -1.68 -3.20 2.35
CA ILE A 174 -0.36 -3.48 2.91
C ILE A 174 0.50 -4.23 1.90
N ALA A 175 1.73 -3.74 1.73
CA ALA A 175 2.70 -4.34 0.84
C ALA A 175 2.99 -5.80 1.23
N ARG A 176 3.13 -6.63 0.19
CA ARG A 176 3.45 -8.06 0.28
C ARG A 176 4.52 -8.39 1.33
N ASN A 177 5.64 -7.68 1.34
CA ASN A 177 6.75 -7.98 2.25
C ASN A 177 6.37 -7.85 3.72
N SER A 178 5.52 -6.88 4.06
CA SER A 178 5.04 -6.66 5.42
C SER A 178 4.05 -7.75 5.85
N SER A 179 3.22 -8.27 4.94
CA SER A 179 2.34 -9.40 5.25
C SER A 179 3.07 -10.74 5.30
N PHE A 180 4.08 -10.94 4.46
CA PHE A 180 4.78 -12.23 4.35
C PHE A 180 5.66 -12.57 5.57
N ILE A 181 5.93 -11.63 6.47
CA ILE A 181 6.62 -11.91 7.74
C ILE A 181 5.81 -12.85 8.65
N TYR A 182 4.49 -12.94 8.42
CA TYR A 182 3.57 -13.80 9.17
C TYR A 182 3.45 -15.21 8.58
N LYS A 183 4.14 -15.49 7.46
CA LYS A 183 4.12 -16.81 6.84
C LYS A 183 4.62 -17.88 7.80
N GLY A 184 3.85 -18.97 7.93
CA GLY A 184 4.19 -20.11 8.79
C GLY A 184 4.13 -19.80 10.30
N LYS A 185 3.61 -18.63 10.69
CA LYS A 185 3.43 -18.26 12.09
C LYS A 185 1.95 -18.30 12.45
N ALA A 186 1.64 -18.89 13.61
CA ALA A 186 0.35 -18.68 14.24
C ALA A 186 0.36 -17.28 14.87
N VAL A 187 -0.35 -16.33 14.26
CA VAL A 187 -0.47 -14.96 14.77
C VAL A 187 -1.92 -14.61 15.02
N HIS A 188 -2.16 -13.88 16.11
CA HIS A 188 -3.48 -13.35 16.41
C HIS A 188 -3.76 -12.11 15.55
N MET A 189 -4.96 -12.01 14.97
CA MET A 189 -5.33 -10.88 14.10
C MET A 189 -5.11 -9.53 14.76
N LYS A 190 -5.37 -9.42 16.07
CA LYS A 190 -5.15 -8.18 16.82
C LYS A 190 -3.68 -7.74 16.78
N GLN A 191 -2.74 -8.67 16.88
CA GLN A 191 -1.32 -8.37 16.76
C GLN A 191 -0.98 -7.91 15.34
N VAL A 192 -1.51 -8.56 14.32
CA VAL A 192 -1.32 -8.17 12.91
C VAL A 192 -1.84 -6.75 12.67
N ALA A 193 -3.01 -6.40 13.20
CA ALA A 193 -3.55 -5.05 13.08
C ALA A 193 -2.72 -4.00 13.82
N GLU A 194 -2.24 -4.29 15.01
CA GLU A 194 -1.38 -3.37 15.78
C GLU A 194 -0.03 -3.14 15.09
N GLU A 195 0.58 -4.19 14.53
CA GLU A 195 1.88 -4.12 13.86
C GLU A 195 1.80 -3.50 12.46
N LEU A 196 0.75 -3.81 11.70
CA LEU A 196 0.58 -3.31 10.32
C LEU A 196 -0.29 -2.05 10.22
N GLY A 197 -0.99 -1.66 11.29
CA GLY A 197 -1.91 -0.53 11.29
C GLY A 197 -3.15 -0.75 10.40
N VAL A 198 -3.70 -1.96 10.36
CA VAL A 198 -4.84 -2.32 9.48
C VAL A 198 -6.14 -2.53 10.23
N GLY A 199 -7.25 -2.11 9.59
CA GLY A 199 -8.61 -2.39 10.07
C GLY A 199 -9.14 -3.74 9.59
N TYR A 200 -8.59 -4.25 8.48
CA TYR A 200 -9.04 -5.50 7.86
C TYR A 200 -7.91 -6.42 7.49
N VAL A 201 -8.19 -7.72 7.59
CA VAL A 201 -7.25 -8.78 7.22
C VAL A 201 -7.95 -9.80 6.33
N VAL A 202 -7.35 -10.07 5.17
CA VAL A 202 -7.69 -11.20 4.31
C VAL A 202 -6.76 -12.35 4.65
N GLU A 203 -7.33 -13.51 4.87
CA GLU A 203 -6.57 -14.75 5.05
C GLU A 203 -7.27 -15.88 4.31
N GLY A 204 -6.55 -16.98 4.13
CA GLY A 204 -7.11 -18.12 3.44
C GLY A 204 -6.22 -19.33 3.46
N SER A 205 -6.71 -20.39 2.84
CA SER A 205 -6.00 -21.65 2.70
C SER A 205 -6.21 -22.24 1.33
N VAL A 206 -5.20 -22.97 0.87
CA VAL A 206 -5.20 -23.65 -0.42
C VAL A 206 -4.93 -25.13 -0.18
N ARG A 207 -5.81 -25.98 -0.70
CA ARG A 207 -5.65 -27.43 -0.69
C ARG A 207 -5.79 -27.95 -2.11
N LYS A 208 -4.70 -28.47 -2.64
CA LYS A 208 -4.65 -29.16 -3.93
C LYS A 208 -4.61 -30.67 -3.70
N GLY A 209 -5.36 -31.40 -4.51
CA GLY A 209 -5.43 -32.86 -4.47
C GLY A 209 -5.79 -33.41 -5.84
N GLY A 210 -4.86 -34.14 -6.46
CA GLY A 210 -4.98 -34.58 -7.86
C GLY A 210 -5.22 -33.38 -8.79
N ASP A 211 -6.26 -33.47 -9.61
CA ASP A 211 -6.65 -32.43 -10.56
C ASP A 211 -7.68 -31.43 -9.98
N ARG A 212 -7.76 -31.29 -8.66
CA ARG A 212 -8.66 -30.31 -8.03
C ARG A 212 -7.96 -29.44 -7.01
N VAL A 213 -8.44 -28.22 -6.93
CA VAL A 213 -8.01 -27.23 -5.94
C VAL A 213 -9.22 -26.71 -5.18
N ARG A 214 -9.03 -26.61 -3.87
CA ARG A 214 -9.93 -25.97 -2.95
C ARG A 214 -9.24 -24.76 -2.34
N ILE A 215 -9.82 -23.59 -2.52
CA ILE A 215 -9.34 -22.35 -1.91
C ILE A 215 -10.43 -21.87 -0.97
N THR A 216 -10.06 -21.49 0.23
CA THR A 216 -10.95 -20.80 1.18
C THR A 216 -10.34 -19.44 1.45
N ALA A 217 -11.14 -18.38 1.35
CA ALA A 217 -10.72 -17.01 1.62
C ALA A 217 -11.72 -16.36 2.56
N GLN A 218 -11.23 -15.49 3.44
CA GLN A 218 -12.07 -14.75 4.38
C GLN A 218 -11.52 -13.35 4.63
N LEU A 219 -12.44 -12.40 4.82
CA LEU A 219 -12.19 -11.01 5.18
C LEU A 219 -12.64 -10.81 6.63
N ASN A 220 -11.73 -10.36 7.48
CA ASN A 220 -11.96 -10.16 8.90
C ASN A 220 -11.90 -8.66 9.26
N ASP A 221 -12.84 -8.20 10.07
CA ASP A 221 -12.77 -6.89 10.74
C ASP A 221 -12.00 -7.08 12.05
N VAL A 222 -10.85 -6.42 12.18
CA VAL A 222 -9.97 -6.63 13.33
C VAL A 222 -10.46 -5.93 14.59
N ALA A 223 -11.25 -4.85 14.46
CA ALA A 223 -11.80 -4.13 15.60
C ALA A 223 -12.85 -4.96 16.34
N THR A 224 -13.68 -5.70 15.61
CA THR A 224 -14.73 -6.57 16.17
C THR A 224 -14.30 -8.02 16.32
N GLY A 225 -13.26 -8.44 15.59
CA GLY A 225 -12.86 -9.85 15.48
C GLY A 225 -13.86 -10.71 14.69
N SER A 226 -14.75 -10.08 13.90
CA SER A 226 -15.78 -10.79 13.15
C SER A 226 -15.37 -11.06 11.71
N HIS A 227 -15.78 -12.22 11.18
CA HIS A 227 -15.74 -12.49 9.74
C HIS A 227 -16.76 -11.62 9.02
N VAL A 228 -16.30 -10.68 8.20
CA VAL A 228 -17.14 -9.83 7.33
C VAL A 228 -17.63 -10.64 6.14
N TRP A 229 -16.76 -11.49 5.60
CA TRP A 229 -17.06 -12.37 4.47
C TRP A 229 -16.16 -13.59 4.52
N ALA A 230 -16.68 -14.73 4.04
CA ALA A 230 -15.90 -15.94 3.84
C ALA A 230 -16.51 -16.75 2.68
N GLU A 231 -15.67 -17.28 1.81
CA GLU A 231 -16.10 -18.10 0.68
C GLU A 231 -15.12 -19.23 0.39
N ARG A 232 -15.64 -20.26 -0.26
CA ARG A 232 -14.88 -21.42 -0.69
C ARG A 232 -15.07 -21.67 -2.17
N TYR A 233 -13.94 -21.84 -2.86
CA TYR A 233 -13.88 -22.13 -4.27
C TYR A 233 -13.34 -23.54 -4.49
N ASP A 234 -14.06 -24.33 -5.28
CA ASP A 234 -13.62 -25.65 -5.73
C ASP A 234 -13.45 -25.61 -7.27
N ARG A 235 -12.23 -25.83 -7.77
CA ARG A 235 -11.88 -25.75 -9.20
C ARG A 235 -11.12 -26.98 -9.68
N ALA A 236 -11.22 -27.25 -10.98
CA ALA A 236 -10.39 -28.25 -11.64
C ALA A 236 -9.06 -27.62 -12.02
N LEU A 237 -7.95 -28.29 -11.74
CA LEU A 237 -6.58 -27.81 -11.96
C LEU A 237 -6.09 -28.15 -13.38
N ALA A 238 -6.89 -27.84 -14.40
CA ALA A 238 -6.49 -28.06 -15.80
C ALA A 238 -5.40 -27.06 -16.23
N ASP A 239 -5.53 -25.82 -15.78
CA ASP A 239 -4.54 -24.76 -15.93
C ASP A 239 -4.39 -24.02 -14.60
N VAL A 240 -3.22 -24.14 -13.99
CA VAL A 240 -2.91 -23.57 -12.67
C VAL A 240 -3.01 -22.04 -12.69
N PHE A 241 -2.53 -21.40 -13.76
CA PHE A 241 -2.52 -19.95 -13.87
C PHE A 241 -3.91 -19.40 -14.13
N ALA A 242 -4.68 -20.05 -15.02
CA ALA A 242 -6.07 -19.64 -15.25
C ALA A 242 -6.94 -19.75 -13.98
N VAL A 243 -6.73 -20.81 -13.18
CA VAL A 243 -7.41 -20.94 -11.87
C VAL A 243 -6.96 -19.85 -10.90
N GLN A 244 -5.67 -19.50 -10.89
CA GLN A 244 -5.14 -18.43 -10.03
C GLN A 244 -5.76 -17.06 -10.39
N ASP A 245 -5.83 -16.73 -11.67
CA ASP A 245 -6.44 -15.49 -12.17
C ASP A 245 -7.94 -15.43 -11.83
N GLU A 246 -8.69 -16.50 -12.15
CA GLU A 246 -10.14 -16.58 -11.88
C GLU A 246 -10.44 -16.41 -10.38
N ILE A 247 -9.66 -17.05 -9.52
CA ILE A 247 -9.86 -16.99 -8.07
C ILE A 247 -9.50 -15.62 -7.53
N THR A 248 -8.42 -15.01 -8.03
CA THR A 248 -8.03 -13.65 -7.65
C THR A 248 -9.14 -12.66 -7.98
N GLU A 249 -9.66 -12.70 -9.20
CA GLU A 249 -10.76 -11.84 -9.64
C GLU A 249 -12.01 -12.06 -8.79
N ALA A 250 -12.39 -13.31 -8.54
CA ALA A 250 -13.55 -13.64 -7.72
C ALA A 250 -13.43 -13.13 -6.28
N ILE A 251 -12.27 -13.29 -5.65
CA ILE A 251 -12.01 -12.82 -4.29
C ILE A 251 -12.04 -11.29 -4.22
N VAL A 252 -11.38 -10.60 -5.15
CA VAL A 252 -11.33 -9.12 -5.19
C VAL A 252 -12.72 -8.54 -5.40
N ALA A 253 -13.49 -9.11 -6.35
CA ALA A 253 -14.86 -8.69 -6.63
C ALA A 253 -15.81 -8.94 -5.45
N ALA A 254 -15.53 -9.94 -4.61
CA ALA A 254 -16.30 -10.20 -3.40
C ALA A 254 -15.87 -9.31 -2.21
N ILE A 255 -14.59 -8.98 -2.08
CA ILE A 255 -14.05 -8.19 -0.96
C ILE A 255 -14.49 -6.74 -1.04
N GLU A 256 -14.38 -6.09 -2.20
CA GLU A 256 -14.62 -4.65 -2.33
C GLU A 256 -16.01 -4.23 -1.82
N PRO A 257 -17.13 -4.86 -2.24
CA PRO A 257 -18.46 -4.48 -1.77
C PRO A 257 -18.66 -4.70 -0.26
N GLN A 258 -18.05 -5.76 0.29
CA GLN A 258 -18.17 -6.11 1.71
C GLN A 258 -17.42 -5.12 2.58
N LEU A 259 -16.21 -4.75 2.16
CA LEU A 259 -15.42 -3.71 2.81
C LEU A 259 -16.15 -2.36 2.77
N TYR A 260 -16.71 -2.01 1.61
CA TYR A 260 -17.45 -0.77 1.43
C TYR A 260 -18.68 -0.71 2.36
N ALA A 261 -19.44 -1.80 2.45
CA ALA A 261 -20.59 -1.89 3.34
C ALA A 261 -20.17 -1.76 4.82
N ALA A 262 -19.14 -2.49 5.24
CA ALA A 262 -18.64 -2.48 6.61
C ALA A 262 -18.23 -1.07 7.06
N GLU A 263 -17.50 -0.36 6.22
CA GLU A 263 -17.05 0.99 6.55
C GLU A 263 -18.16 2.03 6.45
N ASN A 264 -19.11 1.90 5.52
CA ASN A 264 -20.29 2.77 5.48
C ASN A 264 -21.12 2.64 6.78
N PHE A 265 -21.29 1.43 7.32
CA PHE A 265 -21.95 1.24 8.62
C PHE A 265 -21.17 1.91 9.77
N ARG A 266 -19.83 1.91 9.70
CA ARG A 266 -18.97 2.57 10.68
C ARG A 266 -19.08 4.09 10.61
N ALA A 267 -19.00 4.66 9.40
CA ALA A 267 -19.14 6.10 9.16
C ALA A 267 -20.50 6.63 9.64
N GLN A 268 -21.60 5.88 9.44
CA GLN A 268 -22.94 6.27 9.91
C GLN A 268 -23.07 6.36 11.44
N ARG A 269 -22.20 5.66 12.20
CA ARG A 269 -22.22 5.65 13.67
C ARG A 269 -21.32 6.72 14.28
N LYS A 270 -20.41 7.32 13.50
CA LYS A 270 -19.51 8.37 13.98
C LYS A 270 -20.29 9.68 14.21
N PRO A 271 -20.03 10.39 15.32
CA PRO A 271 -20.50 11.77 15.49
C PRO A 271 -20.03 12.66 14.33
N PRO A 272 -20.84 13.63 13.87
CA PRO A 272 -20.50 14.50 12.74
C PRO A 272 -19.15 15.24 12.88
N ASP A 273 -18.74 15.55 14.11
CA ASP A 273 -17.54 16.35 14.38
C ASP A 273 -16.24 15.52 14.44
N SER A 274 -16.35 14.19 14.34
CA SER A 274 -15.19 13.27 14.33
C SER A 274 -15.04 12.52 13.01
N MET A 275 -15.71 12.97 11.95
CA MET A 275 -15.67 12.35 10.62
C MET A 275 -14.46 12.86 9.84
N ASP A 276 -13.72 11.95 9.23
CA ASP A 276 -12.69 12.29 8.24
C ASP A 276 -13.32 12.57 6.86
N ALA A 277 -12.49 12.96 5.90
CA ALA A 277 -12.94 13.27 4.55
C ALA A 277 -13.63 12.06 3.89
N TRP A 278 -13.13 10.84 4.13
CA TRP A 278 -13.68 9.60 3.58
C TRP A 278 -15.06 9.27 4.17
N ASP A 279 -15.20 9.36 5.50
CA ASP A 279 -16.46 9.16 6.20
C ASP A 279 -17.56 10.10 5.65
N LEU A 280 -17.20 11.36 5.39
CA LEU A 280 -18.10 12.37 4.84
C LEU A 280 -18.53 12.01 3.42
N VAL A 281 -17.61 11.54 2.57
CA VAL A 281 -17.94 11.08 1.20
C VAL A 281 -18.85 9.86 1.24
N MET A 282 -18.60 8.87 2.11
CA MET A 282 -19.48 7.71 2.22
C MET A 282 -20.90 8.07 2.65
N ARG A 283 -21.01 8.95 3.66
CA ARG A 283 -22.31 9.42 4.11
C ARG A 283 -23.01 10.23 3.02
N ALA A 284 -22.27 11.06 2.28
CA ALA A 284 -22.79 11.78 1.14
C ALA A 284 -23.31 10.83 0.05
N LEU A 285 -22.58 9.76 -0.27
CA LEU A 285 -23.00 8.75 -1.23
C LEU A 285 -24.29 8.07 -0.78
N SER A 286 -24.44 7.73 0.51
CA SER A 286 -25.69 7.16 1.03
C SER A 286 -26.91 8.08 0.81
N HIS A 287 -26.73 9.40 0.91
CA HIS A 287 -27.77 10.38 0.59
C HIS A 287 -27.96 10.53 -0.94
N TYR A 288 -26.86 10.61 -1.70
CA TYR A 288 -26.87 10.72 -3.16
C TYR A 288 -27.72 9.62 -3.82
N TRP A 289 -27.57 8.37 -3.38
CA TRP A 289 -28.32 7.23 -3.92
C TRP A 289 -29.81 7.18 -3.55
N ARG A 290 -30.29 8.02 -2.62
CA ARG A 290 -31.72 8.09 -2.26
C ARG A 290 -32.54 8.91 -3.24
N VAL A 291 -31.89 9.72 -4.08
CA VAL A 291 -32.54 10.44 -5.20
C VAL A 291 -33.72 11.28 -4.70
N THR A 292 -33.52 12.07 -3.63
CA THR A 292 -34.49 13.08 -3.19
C THR A 292 -33.85 14.45 -3.15
N ARG A 293 -34.64 15.52 -3.35
CA ARG A 293 -34.14 16.90 -3.27
C ARG A 293 -33.47 17.21 -1.93
N GLN A 294 -34.04 16.73 -0.83
CA GLN A 294 -33.48 16.95 0.51
C GLN A 294 -32.15 16.20 0.67
N ASP A 295 -32.09 14.94 0.25
CA ASP A 295 -30.87 14.14 0.33
C ASP A 295 -29.76 14.71 -0.58
N SER A 296 -30.08 15.24 -1.76
CA SER A 296 -29.09 15.89 -2.63
C SER A 296 -28.44 17.11 -1.98
N ILE A 297 -29.21 17.94 -1.27
CA ILE A 297 -28.67 19.09 -0.52
C ILE A 297 -27.75 18.62 0.61
N VAL A 298 -28.16 17.59 1.35
CA VAL A 298 -27.34 17.01 2.42
C VAL A 298 -26.05 16.40 1.87
N ALA A 299 -26.13 15.66 0.75
CA ALA A 299 -24.98 15.09 0.09
C ALA A 299 -23.98 16.18 -0.35
N GLN A 300 -24.46 17.25 -0.99
CA GLN A 300 -23.62 18.39 -1.40
C GLN A 300 -22.89 19.01 -0.19
N ALA A 301 -23.61 19.31 0.89
CA ALA A 301 -23.01 19.89 2.10
C ALA A 301 -21.97 18.97 2.76
N LEU A 302 -22.17 17.65 2.74
CA LEU A 302 -21.20 16.68 3.25
C LEU A 302 -19.94 16.62 2.38
N LEU A 303 -20.11 16.67 1.05
CA LEU A 303 -18.99 16.66 0.10
C LEU A 303 -18.17 17.94 0.18
N GLU A 304 -18.82 19.11 0.33
CA GLU A 304 -18.13 20.37 0.57
C GLU A 304 -17.28 20.33 1.85
N LYS A 305 -17.78 19.72 2.93
CA LYS A 305 -16.99 19.49 4.15
C LYS A 305 -15.82 18.55 3.90
N ALA A 306 -16.01 17.47 3.15
CA ALA A 306 -14.93 16.55 2.80
C ALA A 306 -13.82 17.26 2.01
N ILE A 307 -14.19 18.10 1.03
CA ILE A 307 -13.27 18.90 0.22
C ILE A 307 -12.56 19.98 1.06
N ALA A 308 -13.21 20.50 2.10
CA ALA A 308 -12.57 21.43 3.03
C ALA A 308 -11.46 20.76 3.86
N ILE A 309 -11.57 19.45 4.12
CA ILE A 309 -10.55 18.65 4.83
C ILE A 309 -9.44 18.24 3.86
N ASP A 310 -9.79 17.63 2.73
CA ASP A 310 -8.85 17.27 1.65
C ASP A 310 -9.29 17.92 0.32
N PRO A 311 -8.70 19.08 -0.04
CA PRO A 311 -9.04 19.80 -1.28
C PRO A 311 -8.76 19.03 -2.57
N ASN A 312 -7.93 17.98 -2.51
CA ASN A 312 -7.56 17.15 -3.65
C ASN A 312 -8.27 15.78 -3.62
N TYR A 313 -9.32 15.63 -2.82
CA TYR A 313 -10.04 14.36 -2.77
C TYR A 313 -10.91 14.16 -4.02
N GLY A 314 -10.34 13.46 -5.02
CA GLY A 314 -10.95 13.23 -6.34
C GLY A 314 -12.37 12.68 -6.29
N GLN A 315 -12.63 11.69 -5.44
CA GLN A 315 -13.96 11.12 -5.25
C GLN A 315 -14.97 12.14 -4.71
N ALA A 316 -14.60 12.97 -3.72
CA ALA A 316 -15.49 14.00 -3.17
C ALA A 316 -15.85 15.05 -4.23
N LEU A 317 -14.85 15.52 -4.98
CA LEU A 317 -15.01 16.47 -6.07
C LEU A 317 -15.89 15.90 -7.20
N GLY A 318 -15.65 14.64 -7.58
CA GLY A 318 -16.41 13.98 -8.64
C GLY A 318 -17.87 13.77 -8.28
N VAL A 319 -18.16 13.28 -7.06
CA VAL A 319 -19.53 13.08 -6.58
C VAL A 319 -20.24 14.43 -6.40
N LEU A 320 -19.54 15.49 -5.99
CA LEU A 320 -20.13 16.83 -5.87
C LEU A 320 -20.58 17.35 -7.24
N ALA A 321 -19.72 17.22 -8.26
CA ALA A 321 -20.06 17.59 -9.63
C ALA A 321 -21.28 16.81 -10.14
N ALA A 322 -21.28 15.48 -9.97
CA ALA A 322 -22.41 14.63 -10.35
C ALA A 322 -23.70 15.01 -9.61
N SER A 323 -23.62 15.32 -8.31
CA SER A 323 -24.78 15.73 -7.50
C SER A 323 -25.40 17.05 -7.96
N HIS A 324 -24.58 18.03 -8.34
CA HIS A 324 -25.08 19.28 -8.92
C HIS A 324 -25.74 19.05 -10.27
N MET A 325 -25.11 18.30 -11.19
CA MET A 325 -25.69 17.99 -12.50
C MET A 325 -26.99 17.19 -12.37
N PHE A 326 -27.01 16.19 -11.49
CA PHE A 326 -28.21 15.41 -11.19
C PHE A 326 -29.34 16.29 -10.65
N SER A 327 -29.04 17.23 -9.75
CA SER A 327 -30.04 18.17 -9.22
C SER A 327 -30.63 19.07 -10.31
N THR A 328 -29.84 19.46 -11.32
CA THR A 328 -30.36 20.23 -12.47
C THR A 328 -31.24 19.37 -13.36
N HIS A 329 -30.83 18.14 -13.67
CA HIS A 329 -31.60 17.20 -14.48
C HIS A 329 -32.97 16.90 -13.86
N MET A 330 -33.03 16.76 -12.54
CA MET A 330 -34.27 16.53 -11.79
C MET A 330 -35.12 17.80 -11.58
N GLY A 331 -34.66 18.96 -12.06
CA GLY A 331 -35.35 20.25 -11.89
C GLY A 331 -35.32 20.80 -10.45
N TRP A 332 -34.41 20.33 -9.60
CA TRP A 332 -34.28 20.76 -8.21
C TRP A 332 -33.38 21.98 -8.02
N ALA A 333 -32.53 22.26 -9.00
CA ALA A 333 -31.60 23.39 -9.05
C ALA A 333 -31.57 24.01 -10.45
N ASP A 334 -31.26 25.30 -10.52
CA ASP A 334 -31.10 26.02 -11.78
C ASP A 334 -29.73 25.71 -12.40
N MET A 335 -29.73 25.34 -13.69
CA MET A 335 -28.55 25.01 -14.47
C MET A 335 -27.53 26.17 -14.48
N ALA A 336 -28.00 27.42 -14.53
CA ALA A 336 -27.13 28.59 -14.52
C ALA A 336 -26.28 28.69 -13.23
N THR A 337 -26.80 28.16 -12.12
CA THR A 337 -26.12 28.19 -10.82
C THR A 337 -25.26 26.95 -10.56
N ALA A 338 -25.77 25.78 -10.94
CA ALA A 338 -25.16 24.49 -10.62
C ALA A 338 -24.06 24.07 -11.61
N ALA A 339 -24.21 24.37 -12.91
CA ALA A 339 -23.23 23.96 -13.91
C ALA A 339 -21.81 24.52 -13.66
N PRO A 340 -21.62 25.81 -13.29
CA PRO A 340 -20.29 26.34 -12.99
C PRO A 340 -19.63 25.71 -11.75
N ILE A 341 -20.43 25.28 -10.77
CA ILE A 341 -19.93 24.57 -9.59
C ILE A 341 -19.49 23.17 -10.00
N ALA A 342 -20.34 22.46 -10.76
CA ALA A 342 -20.06 21.12 -11.21
C ALA A 342 -18.82 21.05 -12.12
N GLU A 343 -18.69 21.97 -13.08
CA GLU A 343 -17.53 22.05 -13.96
C GLU A 343 -16.23 22.29 -13.18
N ARG A 344 -16.26 23.23 -12.22
CA ARG A 344 -15.09 23.52 -11.38
C ARG A 344 -14.66 22.30 -10.57
N ALA A 345 -15.63 21.59 -9.98
CA ALA A 345 -15.38 20.39 -9.20
C ALA A 345 -14.85 19.24 -10.08
N ALA A 346 -15.45 18.99 -11.24
CA ALA A 346 -15.00 17.96 -12.18
C ALA A 346 -13.57 18.23 -12.69
N LEU A 347 -13.25 19.48 -13.07
CA LEU A 347 -11.90 19.85 -13.50
C LEU A 347 -10.89 19.77 -12.34
N ALA A 348 -11.31 20.05 -11.10
CA ALA A 348 -10.45 19.87 -9.93
C ALA A 348 -10.18 18.38 -9.66
N ALA A 349 -11.18 17.51 -9.80
CA ALA A 349 -11.02 16.07 -9.62
C ALA A 349 -9.96 15.51 -10.59
N ILE A 350 -10.00 15.93 -11.86
CA ILE A 350 -9.04 15.50 -12.89
C ILE A 350 -7.63 16.02 -12.63
N ARG A 351 -7.51 17.24 -12.10
CA ARG A 351 -6.19 17.79 -11.70
C ARG A 351 -5.61 17.05 -10.50
N ALA A 352 -6.46 16.59 -9.59
CA ALA A 352 -6.04 15.85 -8.41
C ALA A 352 -5.56 14.43 -8.76
N ASP A 353 -6.33 13.71 -9.58
CA ASP A 353 -5.95 12.42 -10.13
C ASP A 353 -6.59 12.21 -11.52
N SER A 354 -5.76 12.25 -12.56
CA SER A 354 -6.21 12.07 -13.94
C SER A 354 -6.57 10.63 -14.28
N GLU A 355 -6.25 9.66 -13.41
CA GLU A 355 -6.60 8.25 -13.58
C GLU A 355 -7.83 7.84 -12.75
N ASP A 356 -8.41 8.74 -11.94
CA ASP A 356 -9.58 8.43 -11.12
C ASP A 356 -10.84 8.27 -11.98
N PRO A 357 -11.50 7.09 -11.98
CA PRO A 357 -12.75 6.88 -12.71
C PRO A 357 -13.86 7.87 -12.33
N TRP A 358 -13.91 8.32 -11.07
CA TRP A 358 -14.89 9.30 -10.61
C TRP A 358 -14.66 10.68 -11.21
N ALA A 359 -13.41 11.06 -11.46
CA ALA A 359 -13.06 12.32 -12.10
C ALA A 359 -13.52 12.34 -13.58
N HIS A 360 -13.32 11.24 -14.31
CA HIS A 360 -13.80 11.11 -15.69
C HIS A 360 -15.32 11.04 -15.78
N CYS A 361 -15.96 10.28 -14.88
CA CYS A 361 -17.41 10.23 -14.79
C CYS A 361 -18.00 11.63 -14.52
N ALA A 362 -17.40 12.40 -13.61
CA ALA A 362 -17.84 13.76 -13.31
C ALA A 362 -17.76 14.69 -14.53
N LEU A 363 -16.65 14.66 -15.28
CA LEU A 363 -16.52 15.42 -16.52
C LEU A 363 -17.62 15.06 -17.54
N GLY A 364 -17.87 13.76 -17.74
CA GLY A 364 -18.91 13.29 -18.66
C GLY A 364 -20.35 13.55 -18.20
N ASN A 365 -20.57 13.93 -16.93
CA ASN A 365 -21.88 14.39 -16.47
C ASN A 365 -22.06 15.90 -16.68
N VAL A 366 -20.96 16.67 -16.75
CA VAL A 366 -20.97 18.13 -16.92
C VAL A 366 -21.10 18.50 -18.40
N TYR A 367 -20.40 17.80 -19.29
CA TYR A 367 -20.42 17.99 -20.74
C TYR A 367 -21.27 16.91 -21.41
#